data_AF-A0A128EY81-F1
#
_entry.id   AF-A0A128EY81-F1
#
_cell.length_a   1.000
_cell.length_b   1.000
_cell.length_c   1.000
_cell.angle_alpha   90.00
_cell.angle_beta   90.00
_cell.angle_gamma   90.00
#
_symmetry.space_group_name_H-M   'P 1'
#
loop_
_entity.id
_entity.type
_entity.pdbx_description
1 polymer ?
#
loop_
_entity_poly.entity_id
_entity_poly.type
_entity_poly.pdbx_seq_one_letter_code
_entity_poly.pdbx_strand_id
1 'polypeptide(L)'
;MKITAITQDQLIIVNGVGVDMRPHGGFEMRRGEWAVHFDTVTGRGEVEYTDARNNSALTQTEFDKHYAWLLDEHQRAVEKEKADEAATPVDSGGTGGGVDAL
;
A
#
# COMPACT_ATOMS: atom_id res chain seq x y z
N MET A 1 -15.45 -3.11 -3.16
CA MET A 1 -14.16 -2.63 -2.64
C MET A 1 -13.22 -2.49 -3.82
N LYS A 2 -12.45 -1.41 -3.88
CA LYS A 2 -11.52 -1.16 -4.99
C LYS A 2 -10.09 -1.39 -4.53
N ILE A 3 -9.35 -2.18 -5.29
CA ILE A 3 -7.94 -2.50 -5.06
C ILE A 3 -7.15 -1.95 -6.24
N THR A 4 -6.04 -1.29 -5.95
CA THR A 4 -5.03 -0.92 -6.94
C THR A 4 -3.66 -1.18 -6.34
N ALA A 5 -2.81 -1.88 -7.07
CA ALA A 5 -1.41 -2.08 -6.68
C ALA A 5 -0.52 -1.69 -7.86
N ILE A 6 0.49 -0.84 -7.59
CA ILE A 6 1.41 -0.30 -8.59
C ILE A 6 2.82 -0.70 -8.20
N THR A 7 3.45 -1.54 -9.01
CA THR A 7 4.74 -2.16 -8.69
C THR A 7 5.87 -1.13 -8.66
N GLN A 8 5.95 -0.22 -9.63
CA GLN A 8 7.04 0.76 -9.68
C GLN A 8 6.97 1.78 -8.54
N ASP A 9 5.75 2.23 -8.22
CA ASP A 9 5.52 3.20 -7.15
C ASP A 9 5.55 2.55 -5.76
N GLN A 10 5.59 1.21 -5.71
CA GLN A 10 5.50 0.42 -4.48
C GLN A 10 4.30 0.85 -3.64
N LEU A 11 3.16 0.99 -4.30
CA LEU A 11 1.94 1.55 -3.72
C LEU A 11 0.81 0.54 -3.78
N ILE A 12 0.15 0.29 -2.65
CA ILE A 12 -1.11 -0.46 -2.61
C ILE A 12 -2.21 0.45 -2.08
N ILE A 13 -3.33 0.52 -2.79
CA ILE A 13 -4.51 1.31 -2.47
C ILE A 13 -5.70 0.38 -2.31
N VAL A 14 -6.31 0.37 -1.13
CA VAL A 14 -7.54 -0.38 -0.85
C VAL A 14 -8.62 0.60 -0.37
N ASN A 15 -9.72 0.67 -1.11
CA ASN A 15 -10.84 1.60 -0.85
C ASN A 15 -10.40 3.07 -0.65
N GLY A 16 -9.39 3.51 -1.41
CA GLY A 16 -8.86 4.87 -1.32
C GLY A 16 -7.81 5.09 -0.23
N VAL A 17 -7.54 4.09 0.62
CA VAL A 17 -6.42 4.14 1.57
C VAL A 17 -5.17 3.62 0.88
N GLY A 18 -4.29 4.54 0.49
CA GLY A 18 -3.00 4.23 -0.12
C GLY A 18 -1.91 4.06 0.93
N VAL A 19 -1.05 3.06 0.73
CA VAL A 19 0.10 2.77 1.59
C VAL A 19 1.35 2.62 0.74
N ASP A 20 2.38 3.39 1.06
CA ASP A 20 3.72 3.24 0.49
C ASP A 20 4.38 2.02 1.13
N MET A 21 4.75 1.05 0.30
CA MET A 21 5.28 -0.22 0.75
C MET A 21 6.80 -0.19 0.97
N ARG A 22 7.50 0.86 0.51
CA ARG A 22 8.97 0.97 0.65
C ARG A 22 9.45 0.89 2.11
N PRO A 23 8.83 1.57 3.10
CA PRO A 23 9.20 1.45 4.52
C PRO A 23 8.89 0.07 5.12
N HIS A 24 8.10 -0.75 4.40
CA HIS A 24 7.60 -2.05 4.84
C HIS A 24 8.29 -3.23 4.15
N GLY A 25 9.37 -2.98 3.41
CA GLY A 25 10.15 -3.99 2.68
C GLY A 25 9.81 -4.12 1.19
N GLY A 26 8.86 -3.32 0.70
CA GLY A 26 8.36 -3.39 -0.67
C GLY A 26 7.56 -4.65 -0.98
N PHE A 27 7.08 -4.75 -2.22
CA PHE A 27 6.48 -5.95 -2.79
C PHE A 27 6.92 -6.16 -4.23
N GLU A 28 6.85 -7.41 -4.66
CA GLU A 28 7.15 -7.81 -6.04
C GLU A 28 5.96 -8.53 -6.67
N MET A 29 5.62 -8.11 -7.88
CA MET A 29 4.64 -8.79 -8.71
C MET A 29 5.30 -9.94 -9.48
N ARG A 30 4.73 -11.15 -9.35
CA ARG A 30 5.42 -12.41 -9.70
C ARG A 30 5.46 -12.73 -11.20
N ARG A 31 4.70 -12.02 -12.03
CA ARG A 31 4.53 -12.31 -13.46
C ARG A 31 4.79 -11.09 -14.33
N GLY A 32 5.53 -10.11 -13.82
CA GLY A 32 5.87 -8.87 -14.54
C GLY A 32 4.69 -7.90 -14.65
N GLU A 33 3.77 -7.91 -13.69
CA GLU A 33 2.68 -6.96 -13.61
C GLU A 33 3.22 -5.57 -13.25
N TRP A 34 2.85 -4.57 -14.05
CA TRP A 34 3.06 -3.17 -13.77
C TRP A 34 2.06 -2.68 -12.72
N ALA A 35 0.78 -2.96 -12.96
CA ALA A 35 -0.31 -2.61 -12.06
C ALA A 35 -1.43 -3.65 -12.10
N VAL A 36 -2.14 -3.75 -10.98
CA VAL A 36 -3.37 -4.55 -10.85
C VAL A 36 -4.46 -3.63 -10.34
N HIS A 37 -5.57 -3.56 -11.08
CA HIS A 37 -6.79 -2.84 -10.66
C HIS A 37 -7.93 -3.84 -10.54
N PHE A 38 -8.68 -3.81 -9.44
CA PHE A 38 -9.80 -4.73 -9.24
C PHE A 38 -10.94 -4.11 -8.44
N ASP A 39 -12.18 -4.32 -8.88
CA ASP A 39 -13.39 -3.92 -8.16
C ASP A 39 -14.22 -5.14 -7.76
N THR A 40 -14.20 -5.45 -6.47
CA THR A 40 -14.93 -6.61 -5.91
C THR A 40 -16.45 -6.48 -6.01
N VAL A 41 -17.00 -5.27 -6.22
CA VAL A 41 -18.46 -5.10 -6.38
C VAL A 41 -18.91 -5.66 -7.73
N THR A 42 -18.08 -5.46 -8.76
CA THR A 42 -18.38 -5.92 -10.12
C THR A 42 -17.72 -7.26 -10.45
N GLY A 43 -16.74 -7.70 -9.65
CA GLY A 43 -15.95 -8.89 -9.91
C GLY A 43 -15.04 -8.76 -11.13
N ARG A 44 -14.68 -7.53 -11.50
CA ARG A 44 -13.92 -7.20 -12.71
C ARG A 44 -12.74 -6.29 -12.39
N GLY A 45 -11.71 -6.42 -13.19
CA GLY A 45 -10.51 -5.61 -13.12
C GLY A 45 -9.64 -5.78 -14.36
N GLU A 46 -8.41 -5.34 -14.22
CA GLU A 46 -7.38 -5.43 -15.25
C GLU A 46 -5.99 -5.60 -14.64
N VAL A 47 -5.11 -6.20 -15.42
CA VAL A 47 -3.67 -6.31 -15.15
C VAL A 47 -2.93 -5.64 -16.30
N GLU A 48 -2.05 -4.72 -15.94
CA GLU A 48 -1.10 -4.09 -16.83
C GLU A 48 0.26 -4.76 -16.65
N TYR A 49 1.04 -4.88 -17.71
CA TYR A 49 2.34 -5.57 -17.69
C TYR A 49 3.48 -4.62 -18.03
N THR A 50 4.67 -4.91 -17.52
CA THR A 50 5.88 -4.12 -17.76
C THR A 50 6.53 -4.40 -19.13
N ASP A 51 6.07 -5.44 -19.84
CA ASP A 51 6.57 -5.85 -21.14
C ASP A 51 5.54 -5.58 -22.26
N ALA A 52 5.79 -6.07 -23.47
CA ALA A 52 4.95 -5.83 -24.64
C ALA A 52 3.60 -6.61 -24.63
N ARG A 53 3.22 -7.25 -23.53
CA ARG A 53 1.90 -7.89 -23.41
C ARG A 53 0.79 -6.84 -23.34
N ASN A 54 -0.33 -7.15 -23.98
CA ASN A 54 -1.54 -6.35 -23.83
C ASN A 54 -2.09 -6.47 -22.39
N ASN A 55 -2.73 -5.39 -21.93
CA ASN A 55 -3.50 -5.41 -20.70
C ASN A 55 -4.53 -6.54 -20.74
N SER A 56 -4.66 -7.27 -19.63
CA SER A 56 -5.54 -8.42 -19.53
C SER A 56 -6.69 -8.12 -18.58
N ALA A 57 -7.91 -8.47 -19.00
CA ALA A 57 -9.04 -8.45 -18.10
C ALA A 57 -8.81 -9.40 -16.93
N LEU A 58 -9.28 -9.01 -15.75
CA LEU A 58 -9.15 -9.78 -14.52
C LEU A 58 -10.54 -10.11 -13.96
N THR A 59 -10.83 -11.39 -13.80
CA THR A 59 -12.04 -11.87 -13.15
C THR A 59 -11.85 -12.04 -11.64
N GLN A 60 -12.94 -12.14 -10.89
CA GLN A 60 -12.90 -12.48 -9.45
C GLN A 60 -12.08 -13.74 -9.17
N THR A 61 -12.31 -14.82 -9.90
CA THR A 61 -11.57 -16.08 -9.72
C THR A 61 -10.06 -15.92 -9.92
N GLU A 62 -9.65 -15.13 -10.92
CA GLU A 62 -8.24 -14.86 -11.19
C GLU A 62 -7.64 -13.94 -10.14
N PHE A 63 -8.39 -12.94 -9.67
CA PHE A 63 -7.96 -12.08 -8.57
C PHE A 63 -7.73 -12.89 -7.30
N ASP A 64 -8.70 -13.71 -6.89
CA ASP A 64 -8.61 -14.50 -5.67
C ASP A 64 -7.42 -15.46 -5.72
N LYS A 65 -7.17 -16.05 -6.89
CA LYS A 65 -6.09 -17.01 -7.10
C LYS A 65 -4.70 -16.36 -7.11
N HIS A 66 -4.56 -15.15 -7.65
CA HIS A 66 -3.25 -14.58 -7.97
C HIS A 66 -2.88 -13.33 -7.17
N TYR A 67 -3.87 -12.59 -6.65
CA TYR A 67 -3.68 -11.23 -6.14
C TYR A 67 -4.37 -10.95 -4.79
N ALA A 68 -5.15 -11.89 -4.23
CA ALA A 68 -5.78 -11.70 -2.91
C ALA A 68 -4.77 -11.34 -1.80
N TRP A 69 -3.53 -11.82 -1.91
CA TRP A 69 -2.44 -11.52 -0.98
C TRP A 69 -2.11 -10.02 -0.87
N LEU A 70 -2.47 -9.19 -1.87
CA LEU A 70 -2.30 -7.74 -1.81
C LEU A 70 -3.10 -7.10 -0.67
N LEU A 71 -4.23 -7.72 -0.29
CA LEU A 71 -5.04 -7.25 0.84
C LEU A 71 -4.34 -7.48 2.18
N ASP A 72 -3.73 -8.66 2.35
CA ASP A 72 -2.98 -8.99 3.56
C ASP A 72 -1.75 -8.08 3.69
N GLU A 73 -1.08 -7.81 2.56
CA GLU A 73 0.11 -6.98 2.50
C GLU A 73 -0.19 -5.50 2.79
N HIS A 74 -1.31 -4.99 2.26
CA HIS A 74 -1.83 -3.66 2.63
C HIS A 74 -2.17 -3.57 4.12
N GLN A 75 -2.92 -4.54 4.64
CA GLN A 75 -3.33 -4.55 6.04
C GLN A 75 -2.11 -4.58 6.99
N ARG A 76 -1.12 -5.42 6.68
CA ARG A 76 0.15 -5.50 7.42
C ARG A 76 0.85 -4.15 7.48
N ALA A 77 0.90 -3.43 6.36
CA ALA A 77 1.55 -2.13 6.27
C ALA A 77 0.79 -1.04 7.05
N VAL A 78 -0.54 -0.99 6.92
CA VAL A 78 -1.40 -0.08 7.71
C VAL A 78 -1.22 -0.29 9.22
N GLU A 79 -1.17 -1.54 9.68
CA GLU A 79 -1.02 -1.84 11.10
C GLU A 79 0.34 -1.38 11.64
N LYS A 80 1.40 -1.54 10.84
CA LYS A 80 2.73 -1.08 11.22
C LYS A 80 2.80 0.45 11.28
N GLU A 81 2.22 1.17 10.33
CA GLU A 81 2.16 2.64 10.37
C GLU A 81 1.44 3.14 11.62
N LYS A 82 0.30 2.54 11.97
CA LYS A 82 -0.41 2.88 13.21
C LYS A 82 0.42 2.59 14.46
N ALA A 83 1.19 1.51 14.47
CA ALA A 83 2.07 1.18 15.60
C ALA A 83 3.23 2.18 15.72
N ASP A 84 3.83 2.57 14.60
CA ASP A 84 4.93 3.54 14.55
C ASP A 84 4.44 4.93 14.97
N GLU A 85 3.26 5.38 14.52
CA GLU A 85 2.63 6.63 14.96
C GLU A 85 2.39 6.66 16.47
N ALA A 86 1.90 5.56 17.05
CA ALA A 86 1.66 5.45 18.49
C ALA A 86 2.95 5.40 19.32
N ALA A 87 4.07 5.01 18.73
CA ALA A 87 5.37 4.88 19.40
C ALA A 87 6.18 6.19 19.40
N THR A 88 5.88 7.14 18.50
CA THR A 88 6.53 8.47 18.51
C THR A 88 6.09 9.27 19.74
N PRO A 89 6.99 9.55 20.71
CA PRO A 89 6.66 10.44 21.80
C PRO A 89 6.52 11.85 21.22
N VAL A 90 5.39 12.50 21.51
CA VAL A 90 5.21 13.92 21.25
C VAL A 90 6.26 14.65 22.09
N ASP A 91 7.38 15.05 21.47
CA ASP A 91 8.34 15.95 22.08
C ASP A 91 7.59 17.25 22.39
N SER A 92 7.16 17.36 23.65
CA SER A 92 6.49 18.52 24.20
C SER A 92 7.58 19.52 24.58
N GLY A 93 8.33 19.96 23.57
CA GLY A 93 9.31 21.03 23.69
C GLY A 93 8.59 22.35 23.94
N GLY A 94 8.51 22.77 25.20
CA GLY A 94 7.84 24.01 25.55
C GLY A 94 8.00 24.44 27.00
N THR A 95 9.21 24.82 27.42
CA THR A 95 9.42 26.05 28.20
C THR A 95 10.89 26.42 28.21
N GLY A 96 11.24 27.32 27.29
CA GLY A 96 12.39 28.19 27.49
C GLY A 96 12.13 29.11 28.68
N GLY A 97 13.12 29.21 29.56
CA GLY A 97 13.15 30.16 30.67
C GLY A 97 14.61 30.41 31.00
N GLY A 98 15.23 31.30 30.22
CA GLY A 98 16.61 31.70 30.40
C GLY A 98 16.84 32.53 31.67
N VAL A 99 18.06 32.38 32.17
CA VAL A 99 18.90 33.37 32.88
C VAL A 99 18.29 34.12 34.07
N ASP A 100 18.71 33.73 35.28
CA ASP A 100 19.00 34.69 36.34
C ASP A 100 20.35 34.34 36.95
N ALA A 101 21.36 35.10 36.54
CA ALA A 101 22.66 35.18 37.18
C ALA A 101 22.94 36.66 37.43
N LEU A 102 22.56 37.13 38.62
CA LEU A 102 23.09 38.33 39.29
C LEU A 102 23.07 38.11 40.80
#